data_AF-A0A7Y3DX33-F1
#
_entry.id   AF-A0A7Y3DX33-F1
#
_cell.length_a   1.000
_cell.length_b   1.000
_cell.length_c   1.000
_cell.angle_alpha   90.00
_cell.angle_beta   90.00
_cell.angle_gamma   90.00
#
_symmetry.space_group_name_H-M   'P 1'
#
loop_
_entity.id
_entity.type
_entity.pdbx_description
1 polymer ?
#
loop_
_entity_poly.entity_id
_entity_poly.type
_entity_poly.pdbx_seq_one_letter_code
_entity_poly.pdbx_strand_id
1 'polypeptide(L)' 'LDGMMSRFTVNSIDVRGYPDYFEYDLRDGKTVQSWWDIRLTRKSDDKKIVMPIMYVHDFNDEGKITRSMAYYSSKWLD' A
#
# COMPACT_ATOMS: atom_id res chain seq x y z
N LEU A 1 11.03 -5.49 6.97
CA LEU A 1 10.26 -6.58 6.33
C LEU A 1 10.19 -7.83 7.23
N ASP A 2 11.30 -8.25 7.84
CA ASP A 2 11.35 -9.40 8.76
C ASP A 2 10.32 -9.39 9.90
N GLY A 3 10.06 -8.23 10.53
CA GLY A 3 9.12 -8.14 11.64
C GLY A 3 7.65 -8.39 11.29
N MET A 4 7.22 -8.07 10.06
CA MET A 4 5.82 -8.29 9.64
C MET A 4 5.62 -9.73 9.18
N MET A 5 6.54 -10.25 8.36
CA MET A 5 6.46 -11.60 7.79
C MET A 5 6.66 -12.70 8.84
N SER A 6 7.31 -12.39 9.96
CA SER A 6 7.42 -13.32 11.10
C SER A 6 6.07 -13.51 11.83
N ARG A 7 5.21 -12.48 11.86
CA ARG A 7 3.94 -12.49 12.62
C ARG A 7 2.70 -12.74 11.77
N PHE A 8 2.76 -12.44 10.48
CA PHE A 8 1.62 -12.56 9.56
C PHE A 8 1.98 -13.35 8.31
N THR A 9 0.99 -14.03 7.77
CA THR A 9 1.00 -14.59 6.41
C THR A 9 0.18 -13.66 5.52
N VAL A 10 0.74 -13.25 4.38
CA VAL A 10 0.02 -12.49 3.34
C VAL A 10 -0.74 -13.50 2.48
N ASN A 11 -2.06 -13.39 2.45
CA ASN A 11 -2.93 -14.29 1.69
C ASN A 11 -3.20 -13.75 0.30
N SER A 12 -3.53 -12.46 0.19
CA SER A 12 -3.73 -11.78 -1.09
C SER A 12 -3.54 -10.27 -0.93
N ILE A 13 -3.33 -9.60 -2.06
CA ILE A 13 -3.33 -8.15 -2.19
C ILE A 13 -4.32 -7.84 -3.30
N ASP A 14 -5.47 -7.29 -2.93
CA ASP A 14 -6.57 -7.06 -3.86
C ASP A 14 -6.64 -5.57 -4.18
N VAL A 15 -6.72 -5.22 -5.46
CA VAL A 15 -6.94 -3.83 -5.87
C VAL A 15 -8.35 -3.39 -5.46
N ARG A 16 -8.48 -2.17 -4.94
CA ARG A 16 -9.76 -1.57 -4.58
C ARG A 16 -9.99 -0.32 -5.40
N GLY A 17 -10.88 -0.41 -6.38
CA GLY A 17 -11.16 0.68 -7.31
C GLY A 17 -10.03 0.89 -8.32
N TYR A 18 -10.09 2.00 -9.05
CA TYR A 18 -9.08 2.36 -10.04
C TYR A 18 -8.02 3.26 -9.40
N PRO A 19 -6.72 3.05 -9.70
CA PRO A 19 -5.69 4.03 -9.37
C PRO A 19 -5.93 5.35 -10.09
N ASP A 20 -5.68 6.46 -9.40
CA ASP A 20 -5.80 7.80 -9.93
C ASP A 20 -4.42 8.39 -10.21
N TYR A 21 -4.21 8.88 -11.43
CA TYR A 21 -3.02 9.60 -11.83
C TYR A 21 -3.28 11.11 -11.78
N PHE A 22 -2.40 11.83 -11.10
CA PHE A 22 -2.41 13.27 -10.98
C PHE A 22 -1.13 13.83 -11.57
N GLU A 23 -1.30 14.80 -12.47
CA GLU A 23 -0.23 15.61 -13.01
C GLU A 23 -0.38 17.02 -12.44
N TYR A 24 0.67 17.50 -11.79
CA TYR A 24 0.71 18.81 -11.14
C TYR A 24 1.69 19.72 -11.88
N ASP A 25 1.22 20.88 -12.32
CA ASP A 25 2.08 21.94 -12.89
C ASP A 25 3.20 22.35 -11.92
N LEU A 26 2.91 22.30 -10.62
CA LEU A 26 3.89 22.58 -9.59
C LEU A 26 4.97 21.50 -9.58
N ARG A 27 6.17 21.88 -10.02
CA ARG A 27 7.38 21.03 -10.03
C ARG A 27 7.27 19.80 -10.94
N ASP A 28 6.38 19.84 -11.94
CA ASP A 28 6.18 18.74 -12.88
C ASP A 28 5.87 17.41 -12.17
N GLY A 29 4.98 17.50 -11.17
CA GLY A 29 4.68 16.39 -10.27
C GLY A 29 3.82 15.33 -10.96
N LYS A 30 4.30 14.09 -11.00
CA LYS A 30 3.59 12.93 -11.55
C LYS A 30 3.32 11.95 -10.41
N THR A 31 2.08 11.87 -9.95
CA THR A 31 1.71 11.12 -8.74
C THR A 31 0.57 10.15 -9.02
N VAL A 32 0.71 8.89 -8.62
CA VAL A 32 -0.38 7.89 -8.62
C VAL A 32 -0.83 7.63 -7.20
N GLN A 33 -2.14 7.71 -6.97
CA GLN A 33 -2.79 7.20 -5.77
C GLN A 33 -3.47 5.86 -6.08
N SER A 34 -3.33 4.89 -5.18
CA SER A 34 -3.95 3.57 -5.36
C SER A 34 -4.40 2.99 -4.02
N TRP A 35 -5.51 2.24 -4.03
CA TRP A 35 -6.10 1.64 -2.84
C TRP A 35 -6.12 0.12 -2.96
N TRP A 36 -5.82 -0.54 -1.85
CA TRP A 36 -5.67 -1.98 -1.80
C TRP A 36 -6.23 -2.53 -0.50
N ASP A 37 -6.73 -3.76 -0.56
CA ASP A 37 -7.02 -4.58 0.62
C ASP A 37 -5.95 -5.67 0.74
N ILE A 38 -5.09 -5.56 1.75
CA ILE A 38 -4.10 -6.59 2.07
C ILE A 38 -4.76 -7.58 3.03
N ARG A 39 -4.94 -8.82 2.58
CA ARG A 39 -5.51 -9.89 3.40
C ARG A 39 -4.41 -10.65 4.11
N LEU A 40 -4.47 -10.67 5.44
CA LEU A 40 -3.46 -11.26 6.31
C LEU A 40 -4.06 -12.35 7.20
N THR A 41 -3.25 -13.33 7.59
CA THR A 41 -3.53 -14.23 8.71
C THR A 41 -2.45 -14.02 9.78
N ARG A 42 -2.86 -13.66 11.00
CA ARG A 42 -1.93 -13.54 12.14
C ARG A 42 -1.59 -14.92 12.68
N LYS A 43 -0.29 -15.23 12.79
CA LYS A 43 0.18 -16.58 13.11
C LYS A 43 -0.01 -16.99 14.58
N SER A 44 -0.17 -16.03 15.49
CA SER A 44 -0.32 -16.32 16.92
C SER A 44 -1.68 -16.92 17.29
N ASP A 45 -2.72 -16.62 16.50
CA ASP A 45 -4.12 -16.94 16.82
C ASP A 45 -4.99 -17.20 15.59
N ASP A 46 -4.37 -17.38 14.42
CA ASP A 46 -5.02 -17.61 13.12
C ASP A 46 -6.07 -16.56 12.71
N LYS A 47 -5.99 -15.36 13.29
CA LYS A 47 -6.94 -14.29 13.01
C LYS A 47 -6.78 -13.79 11.57
N LYS A 48 -7.88 -13.79 10.83
CA LYS A 48 -7.98 -13.18 9.49
C LYS A 48 -8.18 -11.68 9.61
N ILE A 49 -7.37 -10.91 8.90
CA ILE A 49 -7.35 -9.44 8.91
C ILE A 49 -7.45 -8.95 7.47
N VAL A 50 -8.27 -7.92 7.24
CA VAL A 50 -8.30 -7.16 6.00
C VAL A 50 -7.79 -5.78 6.31
N MET A 51 -6.59 -5.46 5.82
CA MET A 51 -5.93 -4.18 6.04
C MET A 51 -6.09 -3.29 4.81
N PRO A 52 -6.99 -2.30 4.83
CA PRO A 52 -7.06 -1.30 3.78
C PRO A 52 -5.81 -0.41 3.85
N ILE A 53 -5.20 -0.17 2.69
CA ILE A 53 -4.01 0.66 2.51
C ILE A 53 -4.17 1.56 1.29
N MET A 54 -3.75 2.81 1.41
CA MET A 54 -3.59 3.73 0.29
C MET A 54 -2.10 3.95 0.04
N TYR A 55 -1.66 3.75 -1.19
CA TYR A 55 -0.33 4.13 -1.63
C TYR A 55 -0.36 5.42 -2.43
N VAL A 56 0.68 6.22 -2.26
CA VAL A 56 0.99 7.38 -3.11
C VAL A 56 2.40 7.19 -3.65
N HIS A 57 2.51 7.12 -4.97
CA HIS A 57 3.78 6.96 -5.68
C HIS A 57 4.04 8.18 -6.55
N ASP A 58 5.22 8.78 -6.43
CA ASP A 58 5.69 9.78 -7.39
C ASP A 58 6.60 9.13 -8.43
N PHE A 59 6.54 9.64 -9.65
CA PHE A 59 7.29 9.14 -10.79
C PHE A 59 8.19 10.23 -11.38
N ASN A 60 9.32 9.83 -11.95
CA ASN A 60 10.11 10.69 -12.85
C ASN A 60 9.62 10.55 -14.30
N ASP A 61 10.23 11.32 -15.21
CA ASP A 61 9.89 11.33 -16.65
C ASP A 61 10.16 10.01 -17.37
N GLU A 62 10.98 9.13 -16.77
CA GLU A 62 11.22 7.77 -17.27
C GLU A 62 10.15 6.76 -16.80
N GLY A 63 9.15 7.22 -16.03
CA GLY A 63 8.12 6.36 -15.44
C GLY A 63 8.62 5.50 -14.27
N LYS A 64 9.73 5.87 -13.63
CA LYS A 64 10.26 5.18 -12.44
C LYS A 64 9.75 5.83 -11.16
N ILE A 65 9.40 5.01 -10.17
CA ILE A 65 8.99 5.48 -8.84
C ILE A 65 10.18 6.17 -8.15
N THR A 66 10.00 7.44 -7.76
CA THR A 66 10.99 8.24 -7.01
C THR A 66 10.63 8.41 -5.55
N ARG A 67 9.34 8.28 -5.19
CA ARG A 67 8.85 8.30 -3.81
C ARG A 67 7.70 7.31 -3.64
N SER A 68 7.66 6.63 -2.50
CA SER A 68 6.54 5.77 -2.08
C SER A 68 6.10 6.13 -0.67
N MET A 69 4.81 6.37 -0.51
CA MET A 69 4.17 6.64 0.77
C MET A 69 3.00 5.68 0.95
N ALA A 70 2.79 5.22 2.17
CA ALA A 70 1.74 4.27 2.53
C ALA A 70 0.92 4.83 3.69
N TYR A 71 -0.39 4.87 3.53
CA TYR A 71 -1.34 5.29 4.55
C TYR A 71 -2.22 4.11 4.93
N TYR A 72 -2.08 3.67 6.18
CA TYR A 72 -2.86 2.59 6.78
C TYR A 72 -2.94 2.80 8.29
N SER A 73 -3.87 2.13 8.95
CA SER A 73 -3.98 2.19 10.42
C SER A 73 -3.07 1.15 11.06
N SER A 74 -2.24 1.56 12.01
CA SER A 74 -1.35 0.64 12.76
C SER A 74 -2.12 -0.41 13.55
N LYS A 75 -3.39 -0.16 13.90
CA LYS A 75 -4.25 -1.09 14.65
C LYS A 75 -4.38 -2.48 14.01
N TRP A 76 -4.17 -2.58 12.69
CA TRP A 76 -4.22 -3.84 11.97
C TRP A 76 -2.97 -4.71 12.22
N LEU A 77 -1.92 -4.09 12.78
CA LEU A 77 -0.64 -4.69 13.10
C LEU A 77 -0.41 -4.77 14.62
N ASP A 78 -1.44 -4.63 15.44
CA ASP A 78 -1.35 -4.87 16.89
C ASP A 78 -1.65 -6.35 17.24
#